data_AF-A0AAV2HZL5-F1
#
_entry.id   AF-A0AAV2HZL5-F1
#
_cell.length_a   1.000
_cell.length_b   1.000
_cell.length_c   1.000
_cell.angle_alpha   90.00
_cell.angle_beta   90.00
_cell.angle_gamma   90.00
#
_symmetry.space_group_name_H-M   'P 1'
#
loop_
_entity.id
_entity.type
_entity.pdbx_description
1 polymer ?
#
loop_
_entity_poly.entity_id
_entity_poly.type
_entity_poly.pdbx_seq_one_letter_code
_entity_poly.pdbx_strand_id
1 'polypeptide(L)' 'VSTASKNKFGYDFHFNLQNNQSQISSTLNWNNPEVTWKYVSCSAEQTSNYTQCEC' A
#
# COMPACT_ATOMS: atom_id res chain seq x y z
N VAL A 1 14.83 1.85 21.92
CA VAL A 1 13.67 1.37 21.15
C VAL A 1 12.79 2.58 20.82
N SER A 2 12.25 2.62 19.59
CA SER A 2 11.53 3.70 18.89
C SER A 2 12.38 4.68 18.06
N THR A 3 12.52 4.36 16.76
CA THR A 3 12.83 5.33 15.69
C THR A 3 11.68 5.37 14.70
N ALA A 4 10.44 5.51 15.17
CA ALA A 4 9.32 5.77 14.28
C ALA A 4 9.42 7.22 13.79
N SER A 5 10.13 7.44 12.69
CA SER A 5 10.17 8.74 12.03
C SER A 5 8.87 8.94 11.26
N LYS A 6 7.95 9.74 11.83
CA LYS A 6 6.72 10.15 11.14
C LYS A 6 7.05 10.95 9.88
N ASN A 7 6.18 10.86 8.88
CA ASN A 7 6.23 11.80 7.76
C ASN A 7 5.82 13.22 8.21
N LYS A 8 5.90 14.20 7.31
CA LYS A 8 5.55 15.61 7.59
C LYS A 8 4.11 15.83 8.06
N PHE A 9 3.24 14.85 7.87
CA PHE A 9 1.81 14.89 8.22
C PHE A 9 1.48 14.03 9.46
N GLY A 10 2.49 13.48 10.14
CA GLY A 10 2.32 12.76 11.39
C GLY A 10 2.01 11.26 11.29
N TYR A 11 2.07 10.68 10.08
CA TYR A 11 1.85 9.25 9.85
C TYR A 11 3.16 8.46 9.94
N ASP A 12 3.11 7.33 10.63
CA ASP A 12 4.25 6.41 10.74
C ASP A 12 4.54 5.65 9.43
N PHE A 13 3.54 5.54 8.56
CA PHE A 13 3.62 4.84 7.29
C PHE A 13 2.98 5.64 6.16
N HIS A 14 3.44 5.39 4.94
CA HIS A 14 2.84 5.92 3.73
C HIS A 14 2.83 4.84 2.65
N PHE A 15 1.67 4.63 2.04
CA PHE A 15 1.48 3.64 0.97
C PHE A 15 1.22 4.36 -0.34
N ASN A 16 2.22 4.37 -1.24
CA ASN A 16 2.03 4.82 -2.61
C ASN A 16 1.35 3.71 -3.42
N LEU A 17 0.09 3.95 -3.80
CA LEU A 17 -0.70 2.97 -4.53
C LEU A 17 -0.44 3.07 -6.04
N GLN A 18 -0.02 1.97 -6.67
CA GLN A 18 0.13 1.89 -8.13
C GLN A 18 -1.22 2.20 -8.79
N ASN A 19 -1.21 3.05 -9.82
CA ASN A 19 -2.42 3.55 -10.49
C ASN A 19 -2.30 3.63 -12.03
N ASN A 20 -1.38 2.88 -12.66
CA ASN A 20 -1.17 2.89 -14.11
C ASN A 20 -2.45 2.64 -14.94
N GLN A 21 -3.42 1.90 -14.40
CA GLN A 21 -4.70 1.61 -15.06
C GLN A 21 -5.88 2.35 -14.42
N SER A 22 -5.62 3.42 -13.66
CA SER A 22 -6.65 4.16 -12.92
C SER A 22 -7.46 3.31 -11.92
N GLN A 23 -6.92 2.18 -11.47
CA GLN A 23 -7.60 1.27 -10.53
C GLN A 23 -7.89 1.92 -9.17
N ILE A 24 -7.09 2.91 -8.75
CA ILE A 24 -7.30 3.64 -7.51
C ILE A 24 -8.26 4.81 -7.73
N SER A 25 -7.97 5.66 -8.73
CA SER A 25 -8.74 6.88 -8.96
C SER A 25 -10.13 6.63 -9.55
N SER A 26 -10.27 5.66 -10.45
CA SER A 26 -11.53 5.45 -11.18
C SER A 26 -12.37 4.30 -10.62
N THR A 27 -11.74 3.25 -10.09
CA THR A 27 -12.49 2.09 -9.56
C THR A 27 -12.83 2.27 -8.07
N LEU A 28 -11.90 2.80 -7.28
CA LEU A 28 -12.12 3.02 -5.85
C LEU A 28 -12.53 4.46 -5.50
N ASN A 29 -12.38 5.41 -6.44
CA ASN A 29 -12.59 6.84 -6.22
C ASN A 29 -11.76 7.38 -5.03
N TRP A 30 -10.56 6.87 -4.85
CA TRP A 30 -9.66 7.31 -3.78
C TRP A 30 -8.83 8.50 -4.23
N ASN A 31 -8.96 9.60 -3.50
CA ASN A 31 -8.11 10.79 -3.63
C ASN A 31 -7.30 10.99 -2.35
N ASN A 32 -6.17 10.29 -2.26
CA ASN A 32 -5.25 10.28 -1.10
C ASN A 32 -5.97 10.24 0.28
N PRO A 33 -6.90 9.28 0.50
CA PRO A 33 -7.61 9.21 1.76
C PRO A 33 -6.67 8.82 2.91
N GLU A 34 -6.99 9.30 4.12
CA GLU A 34 -6.45 8.73 5.35
C GLU A 34 -7.03 7.33 5.59
N VAL A 35 -6.19 6.38 6.02
CA VAL A 35 -6.60 4.99 6.26
C VAL A 35 -5.92 4.41 7.50
N THR A 36 -6.59 3.47 8.15
CA THR A 36 -5.95 2.52 9.07
C THR A 36 -5.35 1.35 8.30
N TRP A 37 -4.26 0.74 8.78
CA TRP A 37 -3.60 -0.37 8.10
C TRP A 37 -3.33 -1.55 9.06
N LYS A 38 -3.14 -2.74 8.48
CA LYS A 38 -2.68 -3.94 9.20
C LYS A 38 -1.99 -4.90 8.22
N TYR A 39 -1.10 -5.75 8.73
CA TYR A 39 -0.60 -6.88 7.96
C TYR A 39 -1.70 -7.93 7.75
N VAL A 40 -1.75 -8.50 6.55
CA VAL A 40 -2.62 -9.62 6.17
C VAL A 40 -1.84 -10.57 5.26
N SER A 41 -2.24 -11.83 5.21
CA SER A 41 -1.71 -12.76 4.20
C SER A 41 -2.11 -12.31 2.80
N CYS A 42 -1.18 -12.38 1.84
CA CYS A 42 -1.48 -12.15 0.43
C CYS A 42 -2.51 -13.17 -0.10
N SER A 43 -3.28 -12.79 -1.11
CA SER A 43 -4.12 -13.75 -1.83
C SER A 43 -3.25 -14.77 -2.58
N ALA A 44 -3.82 -15.93 -2.94
CA ALA A 44 -3.10 -16.96 -3.69
C ALA A 44 -2.52 -16.42 -5.01
N GLU A 45 -3.28 -15.57 -5.71
CA GLU A 45 -2.83 -14.92 -6.95
C GLU A 45 -1.63 -13.99 -6.68
N GLN A 46 -1.73 -13.14 -5.65
CA GLN A 46 -0.64 -12.22 -5.28
C GLN A 46 0.63 -12.98 -4.88
N THR A 47 0.49 -14.07 -4.12
CA THR A 47 1.62 -14.94 -3.78
C THR A 47 2.25 -15.56 -5.03
N SER A 48 1.44 -16.10 -5.95
CA SER A 48 1.94 -16.69 -7.20
C SER A 48 2.60 -15.67 -8.14
N ASN A 49 2.14 -14.42 -8.12
CA ASN A 49 2.77 -13.35 -8.88
C ASN A 49 4.10 -12.95 -8.25
N TYR A 50 4.15 -12.87 -6.92
CA TYR A 50 5.37 -12.49 -6.19
C TYR A 50 6.51 -13.49 -6.38
N THR A 51 6.23 -14.80 -6.51
CA THR A 51 7.27 -15.81 -6.74
C THR A 51 8.00 -15.68 -8.08
N GLN A 52 7.49 -14.85 -9.00
CA GLN A 52 8.14 -14.56 -10.28
C GLN A 52 9.07 -13.35 -10.19
N CYS A 53 9.03 -12.60 -9.09
CA CYS A 53 9.94 -11.48 -8.86
C CYS A 53 11.34 -11.98 -8.49
N GLU A 54 12.36 -11.18 -8.79
CA GLU A 54 13.78 -11.54 -8.57
C GLU A 54 14.17 -11.60 -7.08
N CYS A 55 13.46 -10.87 -6.22
CA CYS A 55 13.83 -10.64 -4.81
C CYS A 55 13.59 -11.85 -3.89
#